data_AF-A0A517DVE9-F1
#
_entry.id   AF-A0A517DVE9-F1
#
_cell.length_a   1.000
_cell.length_b   1.000
_cell.length_c   1.000
_cell.angle_alpha   90.00
_cell.angle_beta   90.00
_cell.angle_gamma   90.00
#
_symmetry.space_group_name_H-M   'P 1'
#
loop_
_entity.id
_entity.type
_entity.pdbx_description
1 polymer ?
#
loop_
_entity_poly.entity_id
_entity_poly.type
_entity_poly.pdbx_seq_one_letter_code
_entity_poly.pdbx_strand_id
1 'polypeptide(L)'
;MEYILHNTDIFDEKINDKFSALIINNQKDFIKGTPYVFTVSFHINLLQDERFYQFDLPAPQFERKAEKKDKIYDVLSFQLKRLERVLGDNGIEAYSTTIQGDNLDAEDIIKLKLLEDTSEPSFMGRGKKKKRMKVSCIVPSVPYTSGLATKFASERISKIFYDFMSAIRSEKIMSEILGIEETNNEDVLFKAFAKQYGELWLPTDKRHEELVDRLKEKTLSVLEKYREIEEKTCSSELISDGKT
;
A
#
# COMPACT_ATOMS: atom_id res chain seq x y z
N MET A 1 5.16 -2.02 19.47
CA MET A 1 4.39 -2.59 20.60
C MET A 1 3.06 -3.11 20.08
N GLU A 2 2.60 -4.22 20.65
CA GLU A 2 1.33 -4.85 20.29
C GLU A 2 0.60 -5.26 21.57
N TYR A 3 -0.70 -5.01 21.60
CA TYR A 3 -1.57 -5.27 22.74
C TYR A 3 -2.89 -5.87 22.26
N ILE A 4 -3.51 -6.69 23.10
CA ILE A 4 -4.81 -7.32 22.81
C ILE A 4 -5.77 -7.01 23.96
N LEU A 5 -6.93 -6.46 23.62
CA LEU A 5 -8.05 -6.31 24.54
C LEU A 5 -8.97 -7.52 24.34
N HIS A 6 -9.03 -8.41 25.33
CA HIS A 6 -9.93 -9.57 25.32
C HIS A 6 -11.34 -9.18 25.79
N ASN A 7 -12.35 -9.98 25.41
CA ASN A 7 -13.77 -9.74 25.72
C ASN A 7 -14.20 -8.31 25.39
N THR A 8 -13.72 -7.80 24.25
CA THR A 8 -13.86 -6.42 23.81
C THR A 8 -13.97 -6.43 22.30
N ASP A 9 -15.07 -5.89 21.77
CA ASP A 9 -15.24 -5.68 20.34
C ASP A 9 -15.32 -4.18 20.02
N ILE A 10 -15.60 -3.85 18.76
CA ILE A 10 -15.63 -2.46 18.30
C ILE A 10 -16.87 -1.67 18.78
N PHE A 11 -17.86 -2.36 19.36
CA PHE A 11 -19.07 -1.74 19.90
C PHE A 11 -19.01 -1.56 21.41
N ASP A 12 -17.99 -2.09 22.07
CA ASP A 12 -17.83 -1.97 23.53
C ASP A 12 -17.75 -0.50 23.96
N GLU A 13 -18.73 -0.08 24.75
CA GLU A 13 -18.81 1.28 25.29
C GLU A 13 -17.62 1.60 26.21
N LYS A 14 -17.03 0.59 26.85
CA LYS A 14 -15.90 0.69 27.77
C LYS A 14 -14.55 0.45 27.11
N ILE A 15 -14.49 0.36 25.77
CA ILE A 15 -13.23 0.18 25.03
C ILE A 15 -12.18 1.23 25.42
N ASN A 16 -12.60 2.47 25.69
CA ASN A 16 -11.74 3.55 26.14
C ASN A 16 -11.12 3.30 27.51
N ASP A 17 -11.92 2.83 28.47
CA ASP A 17 -11.46 2.61 29.84
C ASP A 17 -10.47 1.45 29.87
N LYS A 18 -10.79 0.38 29.13
CA LYS A 18 -9.91 -0.78 28.95
C LYS A 18 -8.59 -0.37 28.29
N PHE A 19 -8.66 0.43 27.23
CA PHE A 19 -7.45 0.92 26.55
C PHE A 19 -6.64 1.87 27.43
N SER A 20 -7.28 2.79 28.15
CA SER A 20 -6.61 3.72 29.05
C SER A 20 -5.87 2.99 30.16
N ALA A 21 -6.53 2.01 30.80
CA ALA A 21 -5.89 1.16 31.81
C ALA A 21 -4.68 0.42 31.24
N LEU A 22 -4.78 -0.08 30.01
CA LEU A 22 -3.68 -0.74 29.32
C LEU A 22 -2.50 0.22 29.07
N ILE A 23 -2.76 1.45 28.60
CA ILE A 23 -1.72 2.45 28.34
C ILE A 23 -1.02 2.87 29.64
N ILE A 24 -1.79 3.13 30.70
CA ILE A 24 -1.25 3.52 32.01
C ILE A 24 -0.33 2.41 32.56
N ASN A 25 -0.77 1.15 32.49
CA ASN A 25 0.03 0.01 32.98
C ASN A 25 1.33 -0.20 32.20
N ASN A 26 1.38 0.24 30.94
CA ASN A 26 2.54 0.08 30.06
C ASN A 26 3.21 1.43 29.74
N GLN A 27 3.00 2.46 30.57
CA GLN A 27 3.47 3.81 30.29
C GLN A 27 5.00 3.89 30.08
N LYS A 28 5.74 3.03 30.79
CA LYS A 28 7.20 2.91 30.70
C LYS A 28 7.71 2.48 29.31
N ASP A 29 6.86 1.85 28.50
CA ASP A 29 7.24 1.37 27.18
C ASP A 29 7.26 2.53 26.16
N PHE A 30 6.61 3.66 26.46
CA PHE A 30 6.53 4.80 25.56
C PHE A 30 7.68 5.79 25.78
N ILE A 31 8.34 6.15 24.68
CA ILE A 31 9.42 7.14 24.67
C ILE A 31 8.82 8.53 24.49
N LYS A 32 9.03 9.40 25.48
CA LYS A 32 8.54 10.77 25.45
C LYS A 32 9.10 11.53 24.25
N GLY A 33 8.23 12.14 23.46
CA GLY A 33 8.60 12.93 22.28
C GLY A 33 8.80 12.12 21.01
N THR A 34 8.67 10.79 21.06
CA THR A 34 8.66 9.93 19.87
C THR A 34 7.26 9.91 19.25
N PRO A 35 7.12 10.14 17.93
CA PRO A 35 5.85 9.98 17.24
C PRO A 35 5.56 8.50 16.95
N TYR A 36 4.28 8.13 17.05
CA TYR A 36 3.82 6.77 16.83
C TYR A 36 2.85 6.67 15.64
N VAL A 37 2.85 5.50 14.99
CA VAL A 37 1.80 5.02 14.10
C VAL A 37 0.91 4.07 14.90
N PHE A 38 -0.38 4.39 14.99
CA PHE A 38 -1.36 3.64 15.75
C PHE A 38 -2.32 2.88 14.83
N THR A 39 -2.48 1.59 15.07
CA THR A 39 -3.41 0.73 14.33
C THR A 39 -4.30 -0.04 15.29
N VAL A 40 -5.60 0.04 15.08
CA VAL A 40 -6.65 -0.70 15.79
C VAL A 40 -7.22 -1.72 14.81
N SER A 41 -7.14 -3.00 15.14
CA SER A 41 -7.72 -4.07 14.33
C SER A 41 -8.88 -4.71 15.10
N PHE A 42 -10.00 -4.91 14.41
CA PHE A 42 -11.16 -5.66 14.88
C PHE A 42 -11.43 -6.83 13.92
N HIS A 43 -12.22 -7.81 14.35
CA HIS A 43 -12.53 -8.96 13.51
C HIS A 43 -13.47 -8.56 12.36
N ILE A 44 -13.08 -8.90 11.13
CA ILE A 44 -13.80 -8.50 9.91
C ILE A 44 -15.28 -8.94 9.87
N ASN A 45 -15.63 -10.08 10.45
CA ASN A 45 -17.03 -10.56 10.48
C ASN A 45 -17.99 -9.56 11.13
N LEU A 46 -17.51 -8.73 12.05
CA LEU A 46 -18.34 -7.71 12.70
C LEU A 46 -18.93 -6.70 11.71
N LEU A 47 -18.37 -6.57 10.50
CA LEU A 47 -18.96 -5.73 9.44
C LEU A 47 -20.39 -6.14 9.03
N GLN A 48 -20.78 -7.38 9.33
CA GLN A 48 -22.14 -7.88 9.08
C GLN A 48 -23.05 -7.74 10.31
N ASP A 49 -22.52 -7.25 11.44
CA ASP A 49 -23.25 -7.13 12.69
C ASP A 49 -24.23 -5.94 12.65
N GLU A 50 -25.49 -6.21 13.01
CA GLU A 50 -26.56 -5.21 13.04
C GLU A 50 -26.31 -4.09 14.06
N ARG A 51 -25.43 -4.32 15.06
CA ARG A 51 -25.05 -3.30 16.05
C ARG A 51 -24.45 -2.05 15.41
N PHE A 52 -23.85 -2.13 14.22
CA PHE A 52 -23.43 -0.92 13.48
C PHE A 52 -24.57 0.07 13.23
N TYR A 53 -25.77 -0.44 12.93
CA TYR A 53 -26.93 0.40 12.63
C TYR A 53 -27.63 0.93 13.89
N GLN A 54 -27.54 0.17 14.98
CA GLN A 54 -28.08 0.53 16.29
C GLN A 54 -27.14 1.40 17.10
N PHE A 55 -25.87 1.52 16.70
CA PHE A 55 -24.88 2.27 17.45
C PHE A 55 -25.23 3.77 17.50
N ASP A 56 -25.35 4.28 18.72
CA ASP A 56 -25.65 5.68 18.96
C ASP A 56 -24.45 6.55 18.63
N LEU A 57 -24.61 7.35 17.59
CA LEU A 57 -23.63 8.33 17.17
C LEU A 57 -24.10 9.74 17.55
N PRO A 58 -23.17 10.64 17.94
CA PRO A 58 -23.52 12.04 18.10
C PRO A 58 -24.09 12.59 16.79
N ALA A 59 -25.08 13.48 16.89
CA ALA A 59 -25.76 14.04 15.73
C ALA A 59 -24.75 14.63 14.73
N PRO A 60 -24.84 14.27 13.44
CA PRO A 60 -23.92 14.79 12.44
C PRO A 60 -24.08 16.31 12.33
N GLN A 61 -22.98 17.03 12.09
CA GLN A 61 -23.01 18.49 11.90
C GLN A 61 -23.78 18.92 10.64
N PHE A 62 -24.02 17.99 9.71
CA PHE A 62 -24.74 18.24 8.46
C PHE A 62 -25.69 17.07 8.18
N GLU A 63 -26.91 17.37 7.75
CA GLU A 63 -27.86 16.36 7.29
C GLU A 63 -27.32 15.67 6.03
N ARG A 64 -27.09 14.37 6.12
CA ARG A 64 -26.75 13.51 4.97
C ARG A 64 -27.78 12.41 4.87
N LYS A 65 -28.17 12.05 3.64
CA LYS A 65 -28.87 10.79 3.38
C LYS A 65 -27.87 9.66 3.65
N ALA A 66 -27.85 9.12 4.85
CA ALA A 66 -26.88 8.09 5.23
C ALA A 66 -27.23 6.76 4.55
N GLU A 67 -26.33 6.27 3.70
CA GLU A 67 -26.39 4.89 3.21
C GLU A 67 -25.82 3.93 4.28
N LYS A 68 -26.15 2.63 4.17
CA LYS A 68 -25.64 1.61 5.11
C LYS A 68 -24.12 1.63 5.29
N LYS A 69 -23.38 1.87 4.20
CA LYS A 69 -21.92 1.96 4.21
C LYS A 69 -21.44 3.16 5.02
N ASP A 70 -22.11 4.31 4.91
CA ASP A 70 -21.73 5.52 5.63
C ASP A 70 -21.77 5.30 7.14
N LYS A 71 -22.78 4.57 7.62
CA LYS A 71 -22.92 4.26 9.06
C LYS A 71 -21.74 3.45 9.60
N ILE A 72 -21.25 2.44 8.87
CA ILE A 72 -20.07 1.66 9.28
C ILE A 72 -18.86 2.59 9.41
N TYR A 73 -18.61 3.42 8.40
CA TYR A 73 -17.50 4.38 8.43
C TYR A 73 -17.64 5.37 9.58
N ASP A 74 -18.85 5.85 9.87
CA ASP A 74 -19.09 6.80 10.96
C ASP A 74 -18.82 6.16 12.33
N VAL A 75 -19.27 4.92 12.57
CA VAL A 75 -18.99 4.18 13.81
C VAL A 75 -17.50 3.93 13.97
N LEU A 76 -16.82 3.44 12.93
CA LEU A 76 -15.38 3.21 12.98
C LEU A 76 -14.61 4.52 13.20
N SER A 77 -15.01 5.61 12.55
CA SER A 77 -14.43 6.94 12.76
C SER A 77 -14.60 7.41 14.20
N PHE A 78 -15.80 7.23 14.75
CA PHE A 78 -16.12 7.61 16.11
C PHE A 78 -15.27 6.83 17.12
N GLN A 79 -15.17 5.51 16.95
CA GLN A 79 -14.36 4.67 17.84
C GLN A 79 -12.86 4.99 17.70
N LEU A 80 -12.35 5.20 16.49
CA LEU A 80 -10.96 5.61 16.30
C LEU A 80 -10.66 6.91 17.03
N LYS A 81 -11.51 7.93 16.90
CA LYS A 81 -11.36 9.22 17.61
C LYS A 81 -11.37 9.07 19.13
N ARG A 82 -12.21 8.17 19.64
CA ARG A 82 -12.28 7.85 21.07
C ARG A 82 -10.95 7.25 21.58
N LEU A 83 -10.37 6.33 20.82
CA LEU A 83 -9.07 5.71 21.15
C LEU A 83 -7.90 6.68 20.96
N GLU A 84 -7.93 7.53 19.94
CA GLU A 84 -6.95 8.60 19.76
C GLU A 84 -6.91 9.57 20.95
N ARG A 85 -8.08 9.88 21.52
CA ARG A 85 -8.16 10.74 22.71
C ARG A 85 -7.43 10.10 23.89
N VAL A 86 -7.60 8.79 24.10
CA VAL A 86 -6.88 8.06 25.16
C VAL A 86 -5.36 8.20 25.00
N LEU A 87 -4.82 8.09 23.78
CA LEU A 87 -3.40 8.30 23.53
C LEU A 87 -2.98 9.74 23.86
N GLY A 88 -3.74 10.73 23.40
CA GLY A 88 -3.48 12.15 23.65
C GLY A 88 -3.52 12.51 25.15
N ASP A 89 -4.50 12.01 25.88
CA ASP A 89 -4.68 12.24 27.32
C ASP A 89 -3.52 11.65 28.14
N ASN A 90 -2.87 10.60 27.62
CA ASN A 90 -1.69 9.96 28.21
C ASN A 90 -0.35 10.49 27.64
N GLY A 91 -0.38 11.57 26.84
CA GLY A 91 0.82 12.24 26.32
C GLY A 91 1.53 11.48 25.19
N ILE A 92 0.85 10.53 24.54
CA ILE A 92 1.39 9.75 23.41
C ILE A 92 0.98 10.43 22.10
N GLU A 93 1.95 10.88 21.32
CA GLU A 93 1.70 11.53 20.03
C GLU A 93 1.59 10.48 18.91
N ALA A 94 0.37 10.20 18.45
CA ALA A 94 0.13 9.41 17.25
C ALA A 94 -0.23 10.32 16.07
N TYR A 95 0.63 10.36 15.04
CA TYR A 95 0.40 11.19 13.86
C TYR A 95 -0.35 10.45 12.76
N SER A 96 -0.22 9.12 12.69
CA SER A 96 -0.95 8.27 11.75
C SER A 96 -1.77 7.27 12.54
N THR A 97 -3.08 7.29 12.34
CA THR A 97 -4.03 6.46 13.09
C THR A 97 -4.87 5.67 12.09
N THR A 98 -5.07 4.39 12.34
CA THR A 98 -5.86 3.52 11.46
C THR A 98 -6.76 2.64 12.29
N ILE A 99 -8.02 2.53 11.90
CA ILE A 99 -8.89 1.46 12.33
C ILE A 99 -9.19 0.54 11.16
N GLN A 100 -9.07 -0.76 11.36
CA GLN A 100 -9.18 -1.73 10.29
C GLN A 100 -9.88 -3.02 10.71
N GLY A 101 -10.65 -3.62 9.79
CA GLY A 101 -11.16 -4.98 9.98
C GLY A 101 -10.20 -5.98 9.37
N ASP A 102 -9.77 -6.95 10.17
CA ASP A 102 -8.79 -7.97 9.80
C ASP A 102 -9.27 -9.37 10.22
N ASN A 103 -8.58 -10.41 9.76
CA ASN A 103 -8.83 -11.79 10.17
C ASN A 103 -8.15 -12.04 11.52
N LEU A 104 -8.81 -11.62 12.60
CA LEU A 104 -8.38 -11.91 13.96
C LEU A 104 -8.80 -13.33 14.38
N ASP A 105 -8.21 -13.85 15.46
CA ASP A 105 -8.52 -15.21 15.92
C ASP A 105 -9.92 -15.34 16.54
N ALA A 106 -10.52 -14.23 16.97
CA ALA A 106 -11.85 -14.18 17.58
C ALA A 106 -12.55 -12.84 17.32
N GLU A 107 -13.88 -12.82 17.45
CA GLU A 107 -14.70 -11.61 17.23
C GLU A 107 -14.70 -10.65 18.43
N ASP A 108 -14.44 -11.16 19.62
CA ASP A 108 -14.44 -10.43 20.89
C ASP A 108 -13.04 -9.95 21.31
N ILE A 109 -12.16 -9.71 20.34
CA ILE A 109 -10.85 -9.12 20.58
C ILE A 109 -10.62 -7.87 19.74
N ILE A 110 -9.94 -6.89 20.35
CA ILE A 110 -9.37 -5.75 19.65
C ILE A 110 -7.85 -5.81 19.77
N LYS A 111 -7.18 -5.83 18.62
CA LYS A 111 -5.72 -5.79 18.53
C LYS A 111 -5.25 -4.35 18.32
N LEU A 112 -4.34 -3.90 19.16
CA LEU A 112 -3.80 -2.54 19.16
C LEU A 112 -2.32 -2.59 18.88
N LYS A 113 -1.85 -1.84 17.89
CA LYS A 113 -0.45 -1.78 17.50
C LYS A 113 0.03 -0.34 17.51
N LEU A 114 1.11 -0.08 18.23
CA LEU A 114 1.83 1.19 18.20
C LEU A 114 3.25 0.94 17.69
N LEU A 115 3.60 1.57 16.57
CA LEU A 115 4.93 1.52 16.00
C LEU A 115 5.60 2.87 16.14
N GLU A 116 6.82 2.86 16.67
CA GLU A 116 7.67 4.05 16.71
C GLU A 116 8.05 4.44 15.28
N ASP A 117 7.92 5.72 14.95
CA ASP A 117 8.41 6.26 13.69
C ASP A 117 9.66 7.10 13.95
N THR A 118 10.81 6.52 13.66
CA THR A 118 12.12 7.18 13.77
C THR A 118 12.51 7.96 12.50
N SER A 119 11.64 8.01 11.48
CA SER A 119 11.94 8.76 10.27
C SER A 119 12.04 10.27 10.57
N GLU A 120 12.67 11.02 9.68
CA GLU A 120 12.56 12.48 9.72
C GLU A 120 11.20 12.93 9.12
N PRO A 121 10.57 13.99 9.65
CA PRO A 121 9.35 14.52 9.05
C PRO A 121 9.63 15.00 7.62
N SER A 122 8.97 14.42 6.62
CA SER A 122 9.06 14.91 5.24
C SER A 122 8.23 16.19 5.09
N PHE A 123 8.89 17.31 4.78
CA PHE A 123 8.24 18.62 4.67
C PHE A 123 7.75 18.89 3.25
N MET A 124 6.43 19.07 3.08
CA MET A 124 5.86 19.70 1.89
C MET A 124 5.37 21.10 2.25
N GLY A 125 6.24 22.11 2.20
CA GLY A 125 5.83 23.52 2.33
C GLY A 125 6.91 24.49 2.81
N ARG A 126 6.91 25.71 2.26
CA ARG A 126 7.75 26.82 2.73
C ARG A 126 7.23 27.36 4.07
N GLY A 127 7.99 27.18 5.15
CA GLY A 127 7.95 28.07 6.33
C GLY A 127 7.03 27.71 7.52
N LYS A 128 6.43 26.53 7.63
CA LYS A 128 5.63 26.15 8.83
C LYS A 128 6.42 25.23 9.78
N LYS A 129 6.16 25.39 11.09
CA LYS A 129 6.77 24.65 12.21
C LYS A 129 6.89 23.15 11.91
N LYS A 130 8.01 22.55 12.31
CA LYS A 130 8.36 21.13 12.07
C LYS A 130 7.39 20.17 12.78
N LYS A 131 6.19 19.93 12.24
CA LYS A 131 5.23 18.94 12.76
C LYS A 131 4.74 18.04 11.64
N ARG A 132 4.66 16.74 11.92
CA ARG A 132 4.06 15.76 11.00
C ARG A 132 2.59 16.10 10.81
N MET A 133 2.08 15.91 9.60
CA MET A 133 0.65 16.03 9.33
C MET A 133 -0.08 14.90 10.05
N LYS A 134 -1.10 15.22 10.84
CA LYS A 134 -1.95 14.19 11.45
C LYS A 134 -2.88 13.61 10.40
N VAL A 135 -2.88 12.29 10.24
CA VAL A 135 -3.69 11.54 9.29
C VAL A 135 -4.42 10.43 10.02
N SER A 136 -5.68 10.22 9.66
CA SER A 136 -6.53 9.14 10.17
C SER A 136 -7.11 8.35 8.99
N CYS A 137 -7.08 7.02 9.09
CA CYS A 137 -7.54 6.12 8.03
C CYS A 137 -8.55 5.11 8.58
N ILE A 138 -9.55 4.75 7.77
CA ILE A 138 -10.55 3.74 8.09
C ILE A 138 -10.51 2.71 6.97
N VAL A 139 -10.15 1.48 7.30
CA VAL A 139 -10.03 0.36 6.36
C VAL A 139 -10.96 -0.75 6.82
N PRO A 140 -12.27 -0.70 6.51
CA PRO A 140 -13.24 -1.64 7.08
C PRO A 140 -12.86 -3.10 6.86
N SER A 141 -12.25 -3.43 5.72
CA SER A 141 -11.71 -4.76 5.43
C SER A 141 -10.33 -4.66 4.80
N VAL A 142 -9.31 -5.11 5.52
CA VAL A 142 -7.95 -5.28 5.00
C VAL A 142 -7.90 -6.31 3.87
N PRO A 143 -8.48 -7.53 3.99
CA PRO A 143 -8.48 -8.52 2.91
C PRO A 143 -9.11 -8.00 1.60
N TYR A 144 -10.23 -7.27 1.69
CA TYR A 144 -10.86 -6.70 0.50
C TYR A 144 -9.99 -5.59 -0.11
N THR A 145 -9.48 -4.69 0.72
CA THR A 145 -8.68 -3.54 0.25
C THR A 145 -7.35 -4.00 -0.34
N SER A 146 -6.68 -4.98 0.28
CA SER A 146 -5.44 -5.57 -0.24
C SER A 146 -5.70 -6.31 -1.55
N GLY A 147 -6.77 -7.11 -1.63
CA GLY A 147 -7.16 -7.78 -2.87
C GLY A 147 -7.43 -6.80 -4.02
N LEU A 148 -8.10 -5.68 -3.73
CA LEU A 148 -8.35 -4.62 -4.70
C LEU A 148 -7.04 -3.93 -5.14
N ALA A 149 -6.15 -3.61 -4.20
CA ALA A 149 -4.85 -3.02 -4.49
C ALA A 149 -3.99 -3.97 -5.36
N THR A 150 -3.95 -5.26 -5.03
CA THR A 150 -3.27 -6.29 -5.83
C THR A 150 -3.85 -6.36 -7.23
N LYS A 151 -5.17 -6.36 -7.38
CA LYS A 151 -5.82 -6.36 -8.68
C LYS A 151 -5.39 -5.14 -9.53
N PHE A 152 -5.44 -3.93 -8.97
CA PHE A 152 -5.00 -2.73 -9.68
C PHE A 152 -3.52 -2.75 -10.02
N ALA A 153 -2.66 -3.23 -9.11
CA ALA A 153 -1.24 -3.39 -9.36
C ALA A 153 -0.99 -4.35 -10.54
N SER A 154 -1.66 -5.50 -10.54
CA SER A 154 -1.58 -6.49 -11.62
C SER A 154 -2.09 -5.94 -12.95
N GLU A 155 -3.24 -5.28 -12.98
CA GLU A 155 -3.80 -4.66 -14.19
C GLU A 155 -2.84 -3.60 -14.77
N ARG A 156 -2.30 -2.73 -13.90
CA ARG A 156 -1.39 -1.67 -14.32
C ARG A 156 -0.08 -2.22 -14.88
N ILE A 157 0.53 -3.19 -14.20
CA ILE A 157 1.79 -3.81 -14.66
C ILE A 157 1.60 -4.62 -15.92
N SER A 158 0.50 -5.36 -16.02
CA SER A 158 0.14 -6.10 -17.25
C SER A 158 0.01 -5.15 -18.43
N LYS A 159 -0.70 -4.03 -18.25
CA LYS A 159 -0.83 -3.02 -19.29
C LYS A 159 0.53 -2.47 -19.74
N ILE A 160 1.40 -2.08 -18.80
CA ILE A 160 2.73 -1.57 -19.12
C ILE A 160 3.54 -2.63 -19.90
N PHE A 161 3.51 -3.88 -19.46
CA PHE A 161 4.19 -4.98 -20.12
C PHE A 161 3.70 -5.18 -21.56
N TYR A 162 2.38 -5.27 -21.77
CA TYR A 162 1.82 -5.48 -23.11
C TYR A 162 2.01 -4.28 -24.03
N ASP A 163 1.89 -3.05 -23.52
CA ASP A 163 2.20 -1.84 -24.28
C ASP A 163 3.67 -1.88 -24.75
N PHE A 164 4.59 -2.28 -23.87
CA PHE A 164 6.01 -2.39 -24.19
C PHE A 164 6.32 -3.54 -25.16
N MET A 165 5.75 -4.73 -24.95
CA MET A 165 5.86 -5.87 -25.86
C MET A 165 5.31 -5.56 -27.25
N SER A 166 4.21 -4.80 -27.34
CA SER A 166 3.62 -4.41 -28.63
C SER A 166 4.50 -3.47 -29.46
N ALA A 167 5.41 -2.75 -28.79
CA ALA A 167 6.41 -1.89 -29.43
C ALA A 167 7.63 -2.70 -29.90
N ILE A 168 8.12 -3.63 -29.09
CA ILE A 168 9.30 -4.47 -29.42
C ILE A 168 8.97 -5.56 -30.44
N ARG A 169 7.80 -6.21 -30.30
CA ARG A 169 7.30 -7.29 -31.19
C ARG A 169 8.27 -8.47 -31.36
N SER A 170 9.08 -8.73 -30.36
CA SER A 170 10.04 -9.84 -30.36
C SER A 170 10.29 -10.33 -28.94
N GLU A 171 9.92 -11.57 -28.68
CA GLU A 171 10.12 -12.30 -27.42
C GLU A 171 11.61 -12.53 -27.14
N LYS A 172 12.40 -12.70 -28.19
CA LYS A 172 13.86 -12.81 -28.11
C LYS A 172 14.50 -11.50 -27.63
N ILE A 173 14.17 -10.39 -28.28
CA ILE A 173 14.66 -9.06 -27.86
C ILE A 173 14.19 -8.77 -26.44
N MET A 174 12.93 -9.09 -26.10
CA MET A 174 12.43 -8.93 -24.74
C MET A 174 13.19 -9.78 -23.72
N SER A 175 13.48 -11.05 -24.03
CA SER A 175 14.26 -11.93 -23.16
C SER A 175 15.62 -11.32 -22.84
N GLU A 176 16.27 -10.72 -23.85
CA GLU A 176 17.57 -10.06 -23.69
C GLU A 176 17.47 -8.75 -22.91
N ILE A 177 16.46 -7.91 -23.15
CA ILE A 177 16.18 -6.69 -22.34
C ILE A 177 15.98 -7.06 -20.87
N LEU A 178 15.25 -8.14 -20.61
CA LEU A 178 14.99 -8.65 -19.27
C LEU A 178 16.21 -9.37 -18.67
N GLY A 179 17.22 -9.72 -19.47
CA GLY A 179 18.41 -10.46 -19.03
C GLY A 179 18.07 -11.87 -18.56
N ILE A 180 17.12 -12.54 -19.23
CA ILE A 180 16.74 -13.94 -18.98
C ILE A 180 17.08 -14.82 -20.18
N GLU A 181 17.02 -16.15 -20.00
CA GLU A 181 17.15 -17.10 -21.11
C GLU A 181 16.06 -16.86 -22.16
N GLU A 182 16.43 -16.99 -23.44
CA GLU A 182 15.53 -16.80 -24.57
C GLU A 182 14.31 -17.70 -24.44
N THR A 183 13.12 -17.10 -24.49
CA THR A 183 11.87 -17.83 -24.35
C THR A 183 10.77 -17.18 -25.18
N ASN A 184 9.90 -18.02 -25.76
CA ASN A 184 8.68 -17.61 -26.42
C ASN A 184 7.47 -17.64 -25.48
N ASN A 185 7.69 -17.92 -24.18
CA ASN A 185 6.61 -17.99 -23.20
C ASN A 185 6.37 -16.60 -22.59
N GLU A 186 5.28 -15.96 -22.99
CA GLU A 186 4.87 -14.65 -22.49
C GLU A 186 4.73 -14.60 -20.96
N ASP A 187 4.30 -15.69 -20.31
CA ASP A 187 4.18 -15.74 -18.85
C ASP A 187 5.55 -15.63 -18.16
N VAL A 188 6.60 -16.21 -18.76
CA VAL A 188 7.96 -16.14 -18.25
C VAL A 188 8.51 -14.72 -18.41
N LEU A 189 8.28 -14.10 -19.57
CA LEU A 189 8.63 -12.71 -19.84
C LEU A 189 7.91 -11.75 -18.89
N PHE A 190 6.61 -11.93 -18.71
CA PHE A 190 5.79 -11.12 -17.81
C PHE A 190 6.28 -11.25 -16.35
N LYS A 191 6.53 -12.46 -15.86
CA LYS A 191 7.05 -12.67 -14.50
C LYS A 191 8.41 -12.00 -14.30
N ALA A 192 9.31 -12.10 -15.28
CA ALA A 192 10.61 -11.43 -15.22
C ALA A 192 10.49 -9.91 -15.27
N PHE A 193 9.58 -9.38 -16.09
CA PHE A 193 9.26 -7.95 -16.15
C PHE A 193 8.70 -7.46 -14.82
N ALA A 194 7.66 -8.11 -14.29
CA ALA A 194 7.04 -7.75 -13.02
C ALA A 194 8.03 -7.84 -11.85
N LYS A 195 8.98 -8.79 -11.87
CA LYS A 195 10.03 -8.88 -10.85
C LYS A 195 10.97 -7.67 -10.87
N GLN A 196 11.32 -7.14 -12.05
CA GLN A 196 12.25 -6.03 -12.17
C GLN A 196 11.57 -4.66 -12.06
N TYR A 197 10.37 -4.54 -12.61
CA TYR A 197 9.68 -3.27 -12.85
C TYR A 197 8.29 -3.22 -12.21
N GLY A 198 7.93 -4.21 -11.38
CA GLY A 198 6.61 -4.29 -10.74
C GLY A 198 6.28 -3.08 -9.89
N GLU A 199 7.27 -2.37 -9.35
CA GLU A 199 7.10 -1.11 -8.61
C GLU A 199 6.57 0.05 -9.49
N LEU A 200 6.61 -0.05 -10.82
CA LEU A 200 6.03 0.95 -11.74
C LEU A 200 4.50 1.08 -11.62
N TRP A 201 3.84 0.20 -10.87
CA TRP A 201 2.40 0.29 -10.62
C TRP A 201 2.04 1.52 -9.78
N LEU A 202 2.86 1.86 -8.79
CA LEU A 202 2.68 3.01 -7.90
C LEU A 202 4.03 3.49 -7.31
N PRO A 203 4.96 3.98 -8.15
CA PRO A 203 6.27 4.42 -7.68
C PRO A 203 6.21 5.83 -7.09
N THR A 204 7.20 6.16 -6.25
CA THR A 204 7.54 7.58 -5.98
C THR A 204 8.20 8.19 -7.21
N ASP A 205 8.18 9.52 -7.37
CA ASP A 205 8.75 10.20 -8.54
C ASP A 205 10.20 9.77 -8.83
N LYS A 206 11.05 9.79 -7.78
CA LYS A 206 12.45 9.35 -7.90
C LYS A 206 12.55 7.89 -8.35
N ARG A 207 11.74 7.01 -7.75
CA ARG A 207 11.77 5.58 -8.08
C ARG A 207 11.23 5.31 -9.49
N HIS A 208 10.26 6.11 -9.93
CA HIS A 208 9.73 6.06 -11.28
C HIS A 208 10.84 6.36 -12.29
N GLU A 209 11.54 7.48 -12.12
CA GLU A 209 12.67 7.88 -12.97
C GLU A 209 13.74 6.79 -13.02
N GLU A 210 14.20 6.31 -11.86
CA GLU A 210 15.20 5.23 -11.77
C GLU A 210 14.79 3.97 -12.56
N LEU A 211 13.55 3.51 -12.40
CA LEU A 211 13.07 2.29 -13.05
C LEU A 211 12.87 2.47 -14.56
N VAL A 212 12.35 3.62 -14.97
CA VAL A 212 12.12 3.96 -16.37
C VAL A 212 13.45 4.13 -17.10
N ASP A 213 14.41 4.85 -16.52
CA ASP A 213 15.70 5.07 -17.17
C ASP A 213 16.49 3.77 -17.29
N ARG A 214 16.48 2.92 -16.25
CA ARG A 214 17.07 1.58 -16.34
C ARG A 214 16.42 0.73 -17.44
N LEU A 215 15.10 0.82 -17.62
CA LEU A 215 14.40 0.11 -18.71
C LEU A 215 14.83 0.68 -20.07
N LYS A 216 14.87 2.00 -20.23
CA LYS A 216 15.30 2.66 -21.47
C LYS A 216 16.73 2.29 -21.85
N GLU A 217 17.68 2.40 -20.92
CA GLU A 217 19.10 2.11 -21.16
C GLU A 217 19.31 0.67 -21.66
N LYS A 218 18.71 -0.31 -20.96
CA LYS A 218 18.77 -1.71 -21.39
C LYS A 218 18.15 -1.91 -22.77
N THR A 219 17.01 -1.28 -23.01
CA THR A 219 16.28 -1.40 -24.28
C THR A 219 17.10 -0.85 -25.43
N LEU A 220 17.65 0.36 -25.28
CA LEU A 220 18.49 0.99 -26.30
C LEU A 220 19.74 0.16 -26.59
N SER A 221 20.43 -0.31 -25.55
CA SER A 221 21.62 -1.14 -25.70
C SER A 221 21.35 -2.43 -26.47
N VAL A 222 20.22 -3.10 -26.19
CA VAL A 222 19.84 -4.32 -26.92
C VAL A 222 19.44 -4.00 -28.36
N LEU A 223 18.60 -2.99 -28.59
CA LEU A 223 18.15 -2.62 -29.94
C LEU A 223 19.32 -2.17 -30.84
N GLU A 224 20.28 -1.42 -30.31
CA GLU A 224 21.50 -1.05 -31.04
C GLU A 224 22.30 -2.29 -31.47
N LYS A 225 22.45 -3.27 -30.57
CA LYS A 225 23.11 -4.54 -30.90
C LYS A 225 22.39 -5.29 -32.02
N TYR A 226 21.06 -5.39 -32.00
CA TYR A 226 20.31 -6.07 -33.07
C TYR A 226 20.38 -5.32 -34.40
N ARG A 227 20.33 -3.98 -34.35
CA ARG A 227 20.49 -3.14 -35.54
C ARG A 227 21.86 -3.34 -36.20
N GLU A 228 22.95 -3.36 -35.42
CA GLU A 228 24.28 -3.63 -35.96
C GLU A 228 24.41 -5.02 -36.59
N ILE A 229 23.74 -6.03 -36.03
CA ILE A 229 23.73 -7.39 -36.56
C ILE A 229 22.99 -7.44 -37.90
N GLU A 230 21.85 -6.76 -38.02
CA GLU A 230 21.11 -6.66 -39.29
C GLU A 230 21.93 -5.94 -40.38
N GLU A 231 22.57 -4.82 -40.04
CA GLU A 231 23.41 -4.04 -40.98
C GLU A 231 24.61 -4.86 -41.49
N LYS A 232 25.25 -5.67 -40.62
CA LYS A 232 26.36 -6.56 -40.99
C LYS A 232 25.91 -7.75 -41.85
N THR A 233 24.74 -8.33 -41.55
CA THR A 233 24.20 -9.48 -42.29
C THR A 233 23.79 -9.09 -43.71
N CYS A 234 23.08 -7.96 -43.87
CA CYS A 234 22.66 -7.44 -45.17
C CYS A 234 23.86 -7.05 -46.06
N SER A 235 24.93 -6.51 -45.46
CA SER A 235 26.17 -6.19 -46.17
C SER A 235 26.93 -7.43 -46.65
N SER A 236 26.83 -8.57 -45.93
CA SER A 236 27.48 -9.83 -46.33
C SER A 236 26.76 -10.59 -47.45
N GLU A 237 25.43 -10.48 -47.53
CA GLU A 237 24.62 -11.11 -48.59
C GLU A 237 24.79 -10.39 -49.95
N LEU A 238 24.92 -9.06 -49.94
CA LEU A 238 25.23 -8.27 -51.14
C LEU A 238 26.62 -8.59 -51.75
N ILE A 239 27.56 -9.09 -50.92
CA ILE A 239 28.89 -9.50 -51.38
C ILE A 239 28.88 -10.92 -51.96
N SER A 240 27.95 -11.80 -51.54
CA SER A 240 27.79 -13.15 -52.11
C SER A 240 27.07 -13.15 -53.45
N ASP A 241 26.09 -12.25 -53.66
CA ASP A 241 25.33 -12.18 -54.92
C ASP A 241 26.07 -11.42 -56.04
N GLY A 242 27.17 -10.73 -55.72
CA GLY A 242 28.07 -10.07 -56.69
C GLY A 242 29.19 -10.97 -57.23
N LYS A 243 29.22 -12.25 -56.86
CA LYS A 243 30.14 -13.27 -57.40
C LYS A 243 29.34 -14.32 -58.17
N THR A 244 28.93 -13.99 -59.39
CA THR A 244 28.54 -14.99 -60.39
C THR A 244 28.96 -14.53 -61.77
#